data_AF-A0A933QVI1-F1
#
_entry.id   AF-A0A933QVI1-F1
#
_cell.length_a   1.000
_cell.length_b   1.000
_cell.length_c   1.000
_cell.angle_alpha   90.00
_cell.angle_beta   90.00
_cell.angle_gamma   90.00
#
_symmetry.space_group_name_H-M   'P 1'
#
loop_
_entity.id
_entity.type
_entity.pdbx_description
1 polymer ?
#
loop_
_entity_poly.entity_id
_entity_poly.type
_entity_poly.pdbx_seq_one_letter_code
_entity_poly.pdbx_strand_id
1 'polypeptide(L)'
;MQFIQTHRAELAQKRFAEFTVCITLAMSNSEQYRTAVAKWVEPVRAQVKPLSDGFFPGMLDFKKLPLSLDTLGVRLTVVLGIFPRDDRRDWNTIRAWAESIRPMLLD
;
A
#
# COMPACT_ATOMS: atom_id res chain seq x y z
N MET A 1 -13.61 6.24 -1.37
CA MET A 1 -14.12 6.59 -2.71
C MET A 1 -14.71 7.99 -2.80
N GLN A 2 -15.51 8.45 -1.83
CA GLN A 2 -16.16 9.78 -1.88
C GLN A 2 -15.21 10.94 -2.24
N PHE A 3 -14.05 11.04 -1.59
CA PHE A 3 -13.05 12.07 -1.88
C PHE A 3 -12.64 12.11 -3.37
N ILE A 4 -12.29 10.95 -3.96
CA ILE A 4 -11.87 10.85 -5.37
C ILE A 4 -13.00 11.26 -6.30
N GLN A 5 -14.25 10.86 -5.99
CA GLN A 5 -15.41 11.21 -6.79
C GLN A 5 -15.72 12.70 -6.72
N THR A 6 -15.67 13.29 -5.52
CA THR A 6 -15.90 14.73 -5.29
C THR A 6 -14.86 15.60 -6.00
N HIS A 7 -13.58 15.22 -5.95
CA HIS A 7 -12.48 16.02 -6.49
C HIS A 7 -11.94 15.52 -7.83
N ARG A 8 -12.68 14.66 -8.54
CA ARG A 8 -12.19 13.99 -9.76
C ARG A 8 -11.67 14.97 -10.81
N ALA A 9 -12.41 16.05 -11.06
CA ALA A 9 -12.05 17.03 -12.09
C ALA A 9 -10.73 17.75 -11.77
N GLU A 10 -10.54 18.13 -10.50
CA GLU A 10 -9.32 18.77 -10.02
C GLU A 10 -8.13 17.81 -10.07
N LEU A 11 -8.31 16.59 -9.56
CA LEU A 11 -7.28 15.55 -9.56
C LEU A 11 -6.86 15.14 -10.98
N ALA A 12 -7.78 15.14 -11.95
CA ALA A 12 -7.47 14.84 -13.35
C ALA A 12 -6.55 15.89 -14.01
N GLN A 13 -6.44 17.09 -13.43
CA GLN A 13 -5.54 18.15 -13.91
C GLN A 13 -4.20 18.19 -13.16
N LYS A 14 -4.00 17.32 -12.17
CA LYS A 14 -2.77 17.27 -11.37
C LYS A 14 -1.91 16.10 -11.81
N ARG A 15 -0.60 16.32 -11.84
CA ARG A 15 0.40 15.25 -11.90
C ARG A 15 0.54 14.68 -10.50
N PHE A 16 0.25 13.39 -10.35
CA PHE A 16 0.40 12.70 -9.08
C PHE A 16 0.86 11.26 -9.31
N ALA A 17 1.42 10.65 -8.27
CA ALA A 17 1.69 9.23 -8.19
C ALA A 17 0.94 8.66 -6.99
N GLU A 18 0.55 7.38 -7.06
CA GLU A 18 -0.07 6.69 -5.93
C GLU A 18 0.86 5.63 -5.37
N PHE A 19 0.72 5.34 -4.08
CA PHE A 19 1.35 4.18 -3.47
C PHE A 19 0.42 3.51 -2.48
N THR A 20 0.58 2.20 -2.37
CA THR A 20 -0.15 1.36 -1.42
C THR A 20 0.84 0.63 -0.53
N VAL A 21 0.62 0.74 0.78
CA VAL A 21 1.32 -0.04 1.79
C VAL A 21 0.34 -1.03 2.38
N CYS A 22 0.63 -2.33 2.28
CA CYS A 22 -0.28 -3.37 2.75
C CYS A 22 0.46 -4.50 3.45
N ILE A 23 -0.07 -4.96 4.59
CA ILE A 23 0.53 -6.08 5.33
C ILE A 23 0.44 -7.41 4.55
N THR A 24 -0.54 -7.58 3.67
CA THR A 24 -0.65 -8.73 2.77
C THR A 24 0.54 -8.84 1.82
N LEU A 25 1.10 -7.69 1.39
CA LEU A 25 2.31 -7.66 0.57
C LEU A 25 3.57 -8.05 1.35
N ALA A 26 3.47 -8.20 2.67
CA ALA A 26 4.56 -8.61 3.55
C ALA A 26 4.47 -10.08 4.00
N MET A 27 3.39 -10.80 3.61
CA MET A 27 3.23 -12.23 3.89
C MET A 27 4.34 -13.07 3.24
N SER A 28 4.60 -14.25 3.80
CA SER A 28 5.60 -15.19 3.27
C SER A 28 5.32 -15.66 1.84
N ASN A 29 4.06 -15.65 1.42
CA ASN A 29 3.57 -15.97 0.08
C ASN A 29 3.01 -14.74 -0.67
N SER A 30 3.55 -13.54 -0.39
CA SER A 30 3.02 -12.26 -0.91
C SER A 30 2.88 -12.18 -2.44
N GLU A 31 3.71 -12.90 -3.19
CA GLU A 31 3.70 -12.86 -4.67
C GLU A 31 2.33 -13.19 -5.27
N GLN A 32 1.62 -14.18 -4.73
CA GLN A 32 0.29 -14.55 -5.24
C GLN A 32 -0.78 -13.47 -4.97
N TYR A 33 -0.51 -12.55 -4.03
CA TYR A 33 -1.44 -11.50 -3.63
C TYR A 33 -1.14 -10.16 -4.29
N ARG A 34 0.02 -9.96 -4.93
CA ARG A 34 0.37 -8.67 -5.56
C ARG A 34 -0.69 -8.20 -6.54
N THR A 35 -1.14 -9.08 -7.42
CA THR A 35 -2.22 -8.78 -8.39
C THR A 35 -3.53 -8.43 -7.70
N ALA A 36 -3.87 -9.14 -6.61
CA ALA A 36 -5.10 -8.86 -5.87
C ALA A 36 -5.05 -7.48 -5.19
N VAL A 37 -3.92 -7.12 -4.58
CA VAL A 37 -3.74 -5.81 -3.94
C VAL A 37 -3.79 -4.68 -4.98
N ALA A 38 -3.18 -4.87 -6.15
CA ALA A 38 -3.26 -3.91 -7.24
C ALA A 38 -4.70 -3.69 -7.74
N LYS A 39 -5.53 -4.74 -7.72
CA LYS A 39 -6.97 -4.65 -8.06
C LYS A 39 -7.77 -3.83 -7.06
N TRP A 40 -7.39 -3.82 -5.78
CA TRP A 40 -8.12 -3.05 -4.75
C TRP A 40 -8.11 -1.54 -5.00
N VAL A 41 -7.07 -1.02 -5.68
CA VAL A 41 -6.95 0.40 -6.04
C VAL A 41 -7.41 0.72 -7.46
N GLU A 42 -7.80 -0.28 -8.27
CA GLU A 42 -8.39 -0.04 -9.60
C GLU A 42 -9.58 0.94 -9.59
N PRO A 43 -10.50 0.93 -8.61
CA PRO A 43 -11.59 1.90 -8.58
C PRO A 43 -11.12 3.36 -8.49
N VAL A 44 -9.94 3.61 -7.90
CA VAL A 44 -9.31 4.94 -7.87
C VAL A 44 -8.72 5.27 -9.23
N ARG A 45 -7.90 4.36 -9.78
CA ARG A 45 -7.24 4.52 -11.09
C ARG A 45 -8.22 4.65 -12.26
N ALA A 46 -9.41 4.07 -12.14
CA ALA A 46 -10.49 4.21 -13.12
C ALA A 46 -11.08 5.65 -13.15
N GLN A 47 -10.96 6.39 -12.05
CA GLN A 47 -11.48 7.77 -11.96
C GLN A 47 -10.42 8.79 -12.37
N VAL A 48 -9.18 8.61 -11.91
CA VAL A 48 -8.03 9.47 -12.15
C VAL A 48 -6.77 8.64 -12.32
N LYS A 49 -5.99 8.89 -13.38
CA LYS A 49 -4.80 8.09 -13.69
C LYS A 49 -3.54 8.69 -13.05
N PRO A 50 -2.87 7.99 -12.13
CA PRO A 50 -1.55 8.38 -11.64
C PRO A 50 -0.48 8.21 -12.73
N LEU A 51 0.63 8.92 -12.58
CA LEU A 51 1.81 8.76 -13.43
C LEU A 51 2.64 7.52 -13.08
N SER A 52 2.51 7.03 -11.84
CA SER A 52 3.21 5.83 -11.35
C SER A 52 2.49 5.26 -10.14
N ASP A 53 2.57 3.93 -10.00
CA ASP A 53 2.00 3.16 -8.88
C ASP A 53 3.13 2.48 -8.10
N GLY A 54 3.16 2.65 -6.78
CA GLY A 54 4.05 1.94 -5.87
C GLY A 54 3.30 0.94 -4.99
N PHE A 55 3.73 -0.32 -4.94
CA PHE A 55 3.14 -1.33 -4.05
C PHE A 55 4.20 -1.87 -3.10
N PHE A 56 4.06 -1.56 -1.81
CA PHE A 56 5.08 -1.84 -0.81
C PHE A 56 4.54 -2.71 0.34
N PRO A 57 5.35 -3.68 0.83
CA PRO A 57 5.04 -4.40 2.05
C PRO A 57 4.90 -3.44 3.24
N GLY A 58 3.96 -3.72 4.13
CA GLY A 58 3.74 -2.97 5.36
C GLY A 58 4.51 -3.50 6.58
N MET A 59 4.17 -2.91 7.72
CA MET A 59 4.65 -3.32 9.05
C MET A 59 3.46 -3.59 9.95
N LEU A 60 3.54 -4.66 10.74
CA LEU A 60 2.57 -4.95 11.78
C LEU A 60 3.16 -4.56 13.14
N ASP A 61 2.62 -3.49 13.73
CA ASP A 61 3.05 -2.99 15.03
C ASP A 61 1.97 -3.20 16.08
N PHE A 62 2.10 -4.28 16.84
CA PHE A 62 1.15 -4.63 17.90
C PHE A 62 1.11 -3.63 19.05
N LYS A 63 2.10 -2.74 19.20
CA LYS A 63 2.07 -1.67 20.22
C LYS A 63 1.08 -0.57 19.84
N LYS A 64 0.73 -0.47 18.55
CA LYS A 64 -0.22 0.52 18.01
C LYS A 64 -1.64 -0.02 17.88
N LEU A 65 -1.85 -1.31 18.14
CA LEU A 65 -3.16 -1.95 18.06
C LEU A 65 -3.85 -1.99 19.43
N PRO A 66 -5.17 -1.79 19.49
CA PRO A 66 -5.93 -1.96 20.72
C PRO A 66 -5.87 -3.43 21.18
N LEU A 67 -5.96 -3.67 22.48
CA LEU A 67 -6.06 -5.01 23.04
C LEU A 67 -7.49 -5.55 22.85
N SER A 68 -7.74 -6.21 21.73
CA SER A 68 -9.02 -6.82 21.38
C SER A 68 -8.85 -8.28 20.94
N LEU A 69 -9.97 -9.00 20.82
CA LEU A 69 -9.99 -10.36 20.27
C LEU A 69 -9.47 -10.41 18.82
N ASP A 70 -9.73 -9.37 18.03
CA ASP A 70 -9.20 -9.27 16.66
C ASP A 70 -7.67 -9.17 16.67
N THR A 71 -7.11 -8.35 17.57
CA THR A 71 -5.65 -8.26 17.75
C THR A 71 -5.06 -9.59 18.21
N LEU A 72 -5.77 -10.36 19.03
CA LEU A 72 -5.34 -11.71 19.42
C LEU A 72 -5.32 -12.66 18.21
N GLY A 73 -6.34 -12.61 17.34
CA GLY A 73 -6.38 -13.37 16.09
C GLY A 73 -5.21 -13.03 15.16
N VAL A 74 -4.90 -11.74 14.99
CA VAL A 74 -3.74 -11.29 14.20
C VAL A 74 -2.41 -11.72 14.84
N ARG A 75 -2.30 -11.76 16.17
CA ARG A 75 -1.11 -12.31 16.83
C ARG A 75 -0.94 -13.80 16.55
N LEU A 76 -2.03 -14.56 16.51
CA LEU A 76 -1.98 -15.99 16.20
C LEU A 76 -1.48 -16.26 14.78
N THR A 77 -1.94 -15.49 13.79
CA THR A 77 -1.48 -15.62 12.40
C THR A 77 0.00 -15.29 12.24
N VAL A 78 0.54 -14.38 13.06
CA VAL A 78 1.98 -14.11 13.16
C VAL A 78 2.75 -15.27 13.82
N VAL A 79 2.19 -15.88 14.87
CA VAL A 79 2.78 -17.08 15.50
C VAL A 79 2.87 -18.23 14.51
N LEU A 80 1.84 -18.40 13.67
CA LEU A 80 1.77 -19.40 12.61
C LEU A 80 2.64 -19.06 11.38
N GLY A 81 3.34 -17.92 11.36
CA GLY A 81 4.26 -17.55 10.27
C GLY A 81 3.59 -17.05 8.98
N ILE A 82 2.29 -16.74 9.03
CA ILE A 82 1.55 -16.21 7.88
C ILE A 82 1.92 -14.74 7.65
N PHE A 83 1.90 -13.95 8.73
CA PHE A 83 2.32 -12.56 8.72
C PHE A 83 3.70 -12.38 9.37
N PRO A 84 4.49 -11.40 8.91
CA PRO A 84 5.79 -11.10 9.51
C PRO A 84 5.63 -10.50 10.91
N ARG A 85 6.64 -10.72 11.75
CA ARG A 85 6.73 -10.11 13.10
C ARG A 85 7.29 -8.70 13.08
N ASP A 86 7.93 -8.34 11.99
CA ASP A 86 8.83 -7.21 11.84
C ASP A 86 8.43 -6.28 10.69
N ASP A 87 9.14 -5.16 10.57
CA ASP A 87 8.97 -4.23 9.46
C ASP A 87 9.53 -4.84 8.18
N ARG A 88 8.66 -5.07 7.19
CA ARG A 88 9.07 -5.58 5.88
C ARG A 88 9.17 -4.50 4.81
N ARG A 89 8.96 -3.23 5.16
CA ARG A 89 9.17 -2.12 4.22
C ARG A 89 10.62 -2.10 3.76
N ASP A 90 10.82 -2.29 2.46
CA ASP A 90 12.10 -2.04 1.84
C ASP A 90 12.25 -0.54 1.55
N TRP A 91 12.89 0.16 2.47
CA TRP A 91 13.12 1.60 2.36
C TRP A 91 14.01 1.98 1.18
N ASN A 92 14.90 1.09 0.71
CA ASN A 92 15.72 1.36 -0.46
C ASN A 92 14.85 1.31 -1.72
N THR A 93 13.99 0.31 -1.85
CA THR A 93 13.02 0.21 -2.95
C THR A 93 12.03 1.38 -2.95
N ILE A 94 11.51 1.78 -1.78
CA ILE A 94 10.63 2.95 -1.65
C ILE A 94 11.36 4.24 -2.07
N ARG A 95 12.61 4.42 -1.63
CA ARG A 95 13.42 5.59 -1.98
C ARG A 95 13.72 5.63 -3.47
N ALA A 96 14.13 4.52 -4.06
CA ALA A 96 14.41 4.43 -5.49
C ALA A 96 13.16 4.74 -6.33
N TRP A 97 11.98 4.25 -5.92
CA TRP A 97 10.72 4.63 -6.56
C TRP A 97 10.40 6.12 -6.40
N ALA A 98 10.57 6.68 -5.20
CA ALA A 98 10.33 8.10 -4.96
C ALA A 98 11.28 9.00 -5.80
N GLU A 99 12.54 8.60 -5.95
CA GLU A 99 13.52 9.29 -6.79
C GLU A 99 13.18 9.21 -8.27
N SER A 100 12.66 8.06 -8.75
CA SER A 100 12.29 7.89 -10.16
C SER A 100 11.05 8.68 -10.56
N ILE A 101 10.08 8.86 -9.65
CA ILE A 101 8.87 9.65 -9.94
C ILE A 101 9.08 11.16 -9.80
N ARG A 102 10.11 11.60 -9.06
CA ARG A 102 10.39 13.02 -8.83
C ARG A 102 10.44 13.86 -10.13
N PRO A 103 11.22 13.50 -11.16
CA PRO A 103 11.22 14.26 -12.42
C PRO A 103 9.83 14.26 -13.07
N MET A 104 9.14 13.11 -13.06
CA MET A 104 7.80 12.97 -13.65
C MET A 104 6.75 13.87 -13.01
N LEU A 105 6.93 14.29 -11.75
CA LEU A 105 6.02 15.17 -11.03
C LEU A 105 6.35 16.67 -11.18
N LEU A 106 7.60 17.00 -11.51
CA LEU A 106 8.09 18.39 -11.59
C LEU A 106 8.11 18.95 -13.01
N ASP A 107 8.07 18.09 -14.02
CA ASP A 107 7.88 18.45 -15.44
C ASP A 107 6.43 18.85 -15.76
#